data_AF-A0A178B060-F1
#
_entry.id   AF-A0A178B060-F1
#
_cell.length_a   1.000
_cell.length_b   1.000
_cell.length_c   1.000
_cell.angle_alpha   90.00
_cell.angle_beta   90.00
_cell.angle_gamma   90.00
#
_symmetry.space_group_name_H-M   'P 1'
#
loop_
_entity.id
_entity.type
_entity.pdbx_description
1 polymer ?
#
loop_
_entity_poly.entity_id
_entity_poly.type
_entity_poly.pdbx_seq_one_letter_code
_entity_poly.pdbx_strand_id
1 'polypeptide(L)'
;MRTYLEAALKRKVQHIPEHILPSLTIDDILRGTPQALENSNVPGDIQLSFVLRNRQSIDRFAGRPIKNEKQQDLATTRTIFFYHLDKAFQFQRHHDTTRWNLAFFAALLCDDPATPTSAAYDDSTDIGFHAQSFMIAYLAAVMERHNAPTIFEKREEFVRLWKKSDWDLFTQFASGQKKLLKREMGRLFEEWEVELDNAIQDMGRAEYDRRIAPFVGSVVPGRKDQGLMREQGHLCGLMDGMGSQSSEPADLEVSEERKQELIDALCVPLEQERYGDYEDYDEDMTTPTDLTDAITWIQSTRPAEILPVLMRLFPAPE
;
A
#
# COMPACT_ATOMS: atom_id res chain seq x y z
N MET A 1 -19.50 15.03 -29.29
CA MET A 1 -18.34 15.32 -28.41
C MET A 1 -18.56 14.79 -26.99
N ARG A 2 -19.62 15.18 -26.27
CA ARG A 2 -19.91 14.68 -24.91
C ARG A 2 -19.92 13.15 -24.77
N THR A 3 -20.71 12.45 -25.59
CA THR A 3 -20.77 10.97 -25.60
C THR A 3 -19.42 10.30 -25.82
N TYR A 4 -18.55 10.93 -26.61
CA TYR A 4 -17.18 10.44 -26.84
C TYR A 4 -16.33 10.58 -25.56
N LEU A 5 -16.39 11.73 -24.89
CA LEU A 5 -15.66 11.96 -23.64
C LEU A 5 -16.17 11.06 -22.50
N GLU A 6 -17.47 10.81 -22.42
CA GLU A 6 -18.06 9.87 -21.47
C GLU A 6 -17.55 8.43 -21.69
N ALA A 7 -17.50 7.99 -22.95
CA ALA A 7 -16.97 6.67 -23.30
C ALA A 7 -15.47 6.56 -23.02
N ALA A 8 -14.69 7.61 -23.34
CA ALA A 8 -13.26 7.68 -23.06
C ALA A 8 -13.00 7.64 -21.56
N LEU A 9 -13.77 8.38 -20.76
CA LEU A 9 -13.62 8.45 -19.31
C LEU A 9 -13.85 7.08 -18.71
N LYS A 10 -15.00 6.47 -19.03
CA LYS A 10 -15.38 5.14 -18.56
C LYS A 10 -14.30 4.10 -18.85
N ARG A 11 -13.72 4.12 -20.05
CA ARG A 11 -12.65 3.19 -20.43
C ARG A 11 -11.34 3.47 -19.68
N LYS A 12 -10.94 4.73 -19.54
CA LYS A 12 -9.65 5.11 -18.91
C LYS A 12 -9.63 4.94 -17.40
N VAL A 13 -10.76 5.09 -16.71
CA VAL A 13 -10.85 4.87 -15.26
C VAL A 13 -11.21 3.43 -14.91
N GLN A 14 -11.38 2.57 -15.92
CA GLN A 14 -11.66 1.15 -15.71
C GLN A 14 -10.54 0.53 -14.85
N HIS A 15 -10.95 -0.38 -13.96
CA HIS A 15 -10.08 -1.09 -13.02
C HIS A 15 -9.48 -0.27 -11.88
N ILE A 16 -9.71 1.06 -11.81
CA ILE A 16 -9.40 1.82 -10.60
C ILE A 16 -10.44 1.47 -9.53
N PRO A 17 -10.04 1.03 -8.32
CA PRO A 17 -11.00 0.72 -7.26
C PRO A 17 -11.80 1.95 -6.81
N GLU A 18 -13.09 1.78 -6.54
CA GLU A 18 -13.99 2.88 -6.15
C GLU A 18 -13.57 3.60 -4.86
N HIS A 19 -12.90 2.90 -3.95
CA HIS A 19 -12.38 3.49 -2.71
C HIS A 19 -11.14 4.38 -2.94
N ILE A 20 -10.53 4.33 -4.14
CA ILE A 20 -9.42 5.18 -4.55
C ILE A 20 -9.92 6.32 -5.41
N LEU A 21 -10.73 6.00 -6.43
CA LEU A 21 -11.38 6.99 -7.27
C LEU A 21 -12.89 6.73 -7.23
N PRO A 22 -13.65 7.53 -6.47
CA PRO A 22 -15.10 7.47 -6.49
C PRO A 22 -15.65 7.61 -7.91
N SER A 23 -16.89 7.16 -8.11
CA SER A 23 -17.55 7.24 -9.41
C SER A 23 -17.51 8.67 -9.95
N LEU A 24 -16.84 8.85 -11.09
CA LEU A 24 -16.60 10.13 -11.71
C LEU A 24 -17.42 10.25 -13.00
N THR A 25 -18.11 11.37 -13.15
CA THR A 25 -18.86 11.68 -14.38
C THR A 25 -18.11 12.68 -15.26
N ILE A 26 -18.53 12.82 -16.51
CA ILE A 26 -17.96 13.86 -17.37
C ILE A 26 -18.28 15.26 -16.83
N ASP A 27 -19.44 15.45 -16.17
CA ASP A 27 -19.81 16.74 -15.61
C ASP A 27 -18.90 17.11 -14.44
N ASP A 28 -18.37 16.14 -13.70
CA ASP A 28 -17.36 16.38 -12.66
C ASP A 28 -16.07 16.97 -13.22
N ILE A 29 -15.60 16.42 -14.34
CA ILE A 29 -14.41 16.94 -15.04
C ILE A 29 -14.70 18.32 -15.62
N LEU A 30 -15.83 18.49 -16.31
CA LEU A 30 -16.20 19.76 -16.95
C LEU A 30 -16.44 20.89 -15.94
N ARG A 31 -16.90 20.56 -14.73
CA ARG A 31 -17.08 21.51 -13.62
C ARG A 31 -15.82 21.67 -12.76
N GLY A 32 -14.80 20.84 -12.97
CA GLY A 32 -13.60 20.81 -12.13
C GLY A 32 -13.95 20.56 -10.67
N THR A 33 -14.78 19.56 -10.38
CA THR A 33 -15.13 19.25 -8.99
C THR A 33 -13.87 18.79 -8.23
N PRO A 34 -13.78 19.02 -6.90
CA PRO A 34 -12.60 18.63 -6.13
C PRO A 34 -12.21 17.16 -6.32
N GLN A 35 -13.19 16.26 -6.39
CA GLN A 35 -12.95 14.83 -6.65
C GLN A 35 -12.31 14.51 -8.00
N ALA A 36 -12.51 15.38 -9.01
CA ALA A 36 -11.91 15.24 -10.33
C ALA A 36 -10.47 15.78 -10.36
N LEU A 37 -10.22 16.88 -9.62
CA LEU A 37 -8.98 17.63 -9.66
C LEU A 37 -7.91 17.09 -8.71
N GLU A 38 -8.34 16.58 -7.56
CA GLU A 38 -7.42 16.28 -6.48
C GLU A 38 -7.87 15.07 -5.67
N ASN A 39 -6.95 14.10 -5.58
CA ASN A 39 -7.02 13.03 -4.61
C ASN A 39 -5.90 13.25 -3.59
N SER A 40 -6.28 13.58 -2.36
CA SER A 40 -5.34 13.85 -1.26
C SER A 40 -4.49 12.63 -0.87
N ASN A 41 -4.89 11.43 -1.29
CA ASN A 41 -4.14 10.19 -1.02
C ASN A 41 -3.15 9.83 -2.14
N VAL A 42 -3.01 10.70 -3.15
CA VAL A 42 -2.14 10.53 -4.33
C VAL A 42 -1.18 11.73 -4.44
N PRO A 43 0.10 11.53 -4.78
CA PRO A 43 1.03 12.62 -5.04
C PRO A 43 0.55 13.56 -6.15
N GLY A 44 0.83 14.86 -6.00
CA GLY A 44 0.32 15.91 -6.90
C GLY A 44 0.73 15.75 -8.38
N ASP A 45 1.87 15.10 -8.65
CA ASP A 45 2.42 14.93 -9.99
C ASP A 45 1.86 13.71 -10.75
N ILE A 46 1.20 12.78 -10.06
CA ILE A 46 0.58 11.58 -10.65
C ILE A 46 -0.94 11.55 -10.46
N GLN A 47 -1.58 12.72 -10.33
CA GLN A 47 -3.03 12.88 -10.22
C GLN A 47 -3.79 12.34 -11.44
N LEU A 48 -5.13 12.43 -11.42
CA LEU A 48 -6.00 11.83 -12.45
C LEU A 48 -5.61 12.25 -13.88
N SER A 49 -5.17 13.48 -14.10
CA SER A 49 -4.68 13.94 -15.42
C SER A 49 -3.53 13.09 -15.94
N PHE A 50 -2.56 12.74 -15.08
CA PHE A 50 -1.46 11.84 -15.41
C PHE A 50 -1.99 10.45 -15.80
N VAL A 51 -2.89 9.88 -14.99
CA VAL A 51 -3.48 8.56 -15.26
C VAL A 51 -4.18 8.53 -16.61
N LEU A 52 -5.04 9.51 -16.89
CA LEU A 52 -5.79 9.60 -18.13
C LEU A 52 -4.85 9.73 -19.33
N ARG A 53 -3.84 10.60 -19.23
CA ARG A 53 -2.85 10.85 -20.30
C ARG A 53 -2.01 9.61 -20.61
N ASN A 54 -1.55 8.91 -19.57
CA ASN A 54 -0.60 7.79 -19.69
C ASN A 54 -1.28 6.41 -19.66
N ARG A 55 -2.61 6.37 -19.79
CA ARG A 55 -3.39 5.13 -19.65
C ARG A 55 -2.94 4.03 -20.60
N GLN A 56 -2.54 4.37 -21.83
CA GLN A 56 -2.00 3.40 -22.79
C GLN A 56 -0.71 2.74 -22.28
N SER A 57 0.22 3.50 -21.71
CA SER A 57 1.47 2.98 -21.15
C SER A 57 1.23 2.10 -19.93
N ILE A 58 0.24 2.45 -19.10
CA ILE A 58 -0.20 1.66 -17.94
C ILE A 58 -0.82 0.34 -18.41
N ASP A 59 -1.75 0.39 -19.36
CA ASP A 59 -2.48 -0.79 -19.85
C ASP A 59 -1.62 -1.71 -20.72
N ARG A 60 -0.50 -1.23 -21.25
CA ARG A 60 0.48 -2.04 -22.00
C ARG A 60 0.89 -3.30 -21.22
N PHE A 61 0.94 -3.19 -19.90
CA PHE A 61 1.26 -4.29 -18.99
C PHE A 61 0.09 -4.64 -18.06
N ALA A 62 -1.16 -4.44 -18.50
CA ALA A 62 -2.38 -4.68 -17.71
C ALA A 62 -2.38 -3.99 -16.34
N GLY A 63 -1.73 -2.84 -16.22
CA GLY A 63 -1.56 -2.15 -14.94
C GLY A 63 -0.62 -2.84 -13.96
N ARG A 64 0.12 -3.89 -14.37
CA ARG A 64 1.17 -4.52 -13.56
C ARG A 64 2.44 -3.65 -13.57
N PRO A 65 3.09 -3.44 -12.42
CA PRO A 65 4.37 -2.74 -12.41
C PRO A 65 5.48 -3.66 -12.95
N ILE A 66 6.42 -3.06 -13.67
CA ILE A 66 7.57 -3.75 -14.30
C ILE A 66 8.84 -3.12 -13.73
N LYS A 67 9.89 -3.87 -13.39
CA LYS A 67 11.13 -3.30 -12.84
C LYS A 67 11.93 -2.54 -13.88
N ASN A 68 11.94 -3.01 -15.12
CA ASN A 68 12.73 -2.43 -16.20
C ASN A 68 12.35 -0.97 -16.51
N GLU A 69 13.22 -0.03 -16.13
CA GLU A 69 13.02 1.43 -16.33
C GLU A 69 12.88 1.82 -17.81
N LYS A 70 13.44 1.04 -18.74
CA LYS A 70 13.30 1.31 -20.18
C LYS A 70 11.91 0.94 -20.71
N GLN A 71 11.22 0.02 -20.04
CA GLN A 71 9.89 -0.46 -20.44
C GLN A 71 8.77 0.31 -19.73
N GLN A 72 8.98 0.64 -18.45
CA GLN A 72 8.03 1.37 -17.64
C GLN A 72 8.83 2.35 -16.77
N ASP A 73 8.55 3.64 -16.88
CA ASP A 73 9.20 4.65 -16.03
C ASP A 73 8.70 4.58 -14.57
N LEU A 74 9.48 5.18 -13.67
CA LEU A 74 9.13 5.27 -12.25
C LEU A 74 7.77 5.93 -12.00
N ALA A 75 7.38 6.95 -12.78
CA ALA A 75 6.10 7.67 -12.57
C ALA A 75 4.90 6.74 -12.83
N THR A 76 4.96 5.94 -13.89
CA THR A 76 3.97 4.92 -14.23
C THR A 76 3.92 3.83 -13.16
N THR A 77 5.07 3.35 -12.67
CA THR A 77 5.12 2.40 -11.55
C THR A 77 4.49 3.01 -10.29
N ARG A 78 4.80 4.27 -9.94
CA ARG A 78 4.16 4.98 -8.82
C ARG A 78 2.64 5.04 -9.02
N THR A 79 2.17 5.44 -10.19
CA THR A 79 0.74 5.48 -10.51
C THR A 79 0.06 4.14 -10.26
N ILE A 80 0.66 3.02 -10.69
CA ILE A 80 0.13 1.67 -10.44
C ILE A 80 -0.03 1.39 -8.94
N PHE A 81 1.00 1.66 -8.15
CA PHE A 81 0.99 1.46 -6.70
C PHE A 81 0.00 2.36 -5.96
N PHE A 82 -0.12 3.64 -6.36
CA PHE A 82 -1.01 4.60 -5.68
C PHE A 82 -2.47 4.47 -6.11
N TYR A 83 -2.74 4.04 -7.34
CA TYR A 83 -4.10 3.82 -7.84
C TYR A 83 -4.61 2.38 -7.65
N HIS A 84 -3.79 1.49 -7.09
CA HIS A 84 -4.11 0.08 -6.84
C HIS A 84 -4.57 -0.64 -8.13
N LEU A 85 -3.87 -0.38 -9.24
CA LEU A 85 -4.21 -0.95 -10.53
C LEU A 85 -3.90 -2.45 -10.61
N ASP A 86 -2.99 -2.92 -9.76
CA ASP A 86 -2.67 -4.33 -9.57
C ASP A 86 -2.92 -4.72 -8.10
N LYS A 87 -3.60 -5.86 -7.90
CA LYS A 87 -3.98 -6.33 -6.56
C LYS A 87 -2.79 -6.82 -5.73
N ALA A 88 -1.77 -7.36 -6.39
CA ALA A 88 -0.56 -7.83 -5.75
C ALA A 88 0.37 -6.63 -5.41
N PHE A 89 0.39 -5.60 -6.26
CA PHE A 89 1.25 -4.42 -6.10
C PHE A 89 0.50 -3.19 -5.61
N GLN A 90 0.21 -3.21 -4.33
CA GLN A 90 -0.35 -2.08 -3.61
C GLN A 90 0.18 -2.10 -2.17
N PHE A 91 0.03 -0.99 -1.46
CA PHE A 91 0.40 -0.90 -0.04
C PHE A 91 -0.68 -1.54 0.83
N GLN A 92 -0.84 -2.86 0.72
CA GLN A 92 -1.98 -3.61 1.27
C GLN A 92 -2.16 -3.36 2.76
N ARG A 93 -3.41 -3.16 3.20
CA ARG A 93 -3.78 -3.18 4.61
C ARG A 93 -3.98 -4.62 5.07
N HIS A 94 -3.93 -4.85 6.38
CA HIS A 94 -4.23 -6.15 6.95
C HIS A 94 -5.62 -6.69 6.55
N HIS A 95 -6.59 -5.87 6.13
CA HIS A 95 -7.90 -6.38 5.72
C HIS A 95 -8.01 -6.71 4.22
N ASP A 96 -6.96 -6.49 3.43
CA ASP A 96 -6.98 -6.73 2.00
C ASP A 96 -6.83 -8.22 1.66
N THR A 97 -7.43 -8.64 0.54
CA THR A 97 -7.50 -10.06 0.13
C THR A 97 -6.13 -10.74 -0.12
N THR A 98 -5.06 -9.96 -0.29
CA THR A 98 -3.71 -10.43 -0.60
C THR A 98 -2.68 -10.12 0.49
N ARG A 99 -3.10 -9.82 1.72
CA ARG A 99 -2.30 -9.41 2.90
C ARG A 99 -1.14 -10.32 3.36
N TRP A 100 -0.84 -11.41 2.66
CA TRP A 100 0.13 -12.40 3.11
C TRP A 100 1.54 -11.81 3.23
N ASN A 101 1.91 -10.86 2.36
CA ASN A 101 3.21 -10.17 2.42
C ASN A 101 3.46 -9.50 3.78
N LEU A 102 2.43 -8.92 4.41
CA LEU A 102 2.58 -8.31 5.74
C LEU A 102 2.96 -9.35 6.79
N ALA A 103 2.26 -10.48 6.79
CA ALA A 103 2.51 -11.55 7.74
C ALA A 103 3.84 -12.26 7.49
N PHE A 104 4.21 -12.48 6.22
CA PHE A 104 5.52 -13.03 5.87
C PHE A 104 6.62 -12.11 6.35
N PHE A 105 6.60 -10.83 5.99
CA PHE A 105 7.67 -9.91 6.34
C PHE A 105 7.78 -9.72 7.85
N ALA A 106 6.66 -9.60 8.56
CA ALA A 106 6.67 -9.49 10.01
C ALA A 106 7.23 -10.75 10.69
N ALA A 107 6.90 -11.95 10.21
CA ALA A 107 7.42 -13.20 10.77
C ALA A 107 8.89 -13.45 10.41
N LEU A 108 9.27 -13.19 9.15
CA LEU A 108 10.64 -13.33 8.66
C LEU A 108 11.61 -12.37 9.36
N LEU A 109 11.17 -11.15 9.70
CA LEU A 109 11.99 -10.20 10.46
C LEU A 109 12.21 -10.61 11.93
N CYS A 110 11.53 -11.66 12.42
CA CYS A 110 11.86 -12.27 13.71
C CYS A 110 13.12 -13.15 13.66
N ASP A 111 13.59 -13.50 12.45
CA ASP A 111 14.89 -14.13 12.26
C ASP A 111 15.99 -13.10 12.54
N ASP A 112 16.37 -12.99 13.80
CA ASP A 112 17.43 -12.08 14.24
C ASP A 112 18.77 -12.83 14.24
N PRO A 113 19.70 -12.50 13.32
CA PRO A 113 21.00 -13.15 13.25
C PRO A 113 21.85 -12.90 14.51
N ALA A 114 21.50 -11.91 15.34
CA ALA A 114 22.17 -11.65 16.61
C ALA A 114 21.74 -12.61 17.73
N THR A 115 20.73 -13.46 17.50
CA THR A 115 20.38 -14.54 18.42
C THR A 115 21.17 -15.77 18.01
N PRO A 116 22.26 -16.15 18.72
CA PRO A 116 23.02 -17.34 18.37
C PRO A 116 22.17 -18.58 18.61
N THR A 117 21.45 -19.01 17.58
CA THR A 117 20.71 -20.26 17.61
C THR A 117 21.74 -21.39 17.61
N SER A 118 21.86 -22.06 18.75
CA SER A 118 22.90 -23.05 19.10
C SER A 118 22.83 -24.38 18.31
N ALA A 119 22.36 -24.37 17.05
CA ALA A 119 22.25 -25.56 16.23
C ALA A 119 23.01 -25.37 14.92
N ALA A 120 24.06 -26.18 14.73
CA ALA A 120 24.86 -26.30 13.52
C ALA A 120 24.07 -26.92 12.37
N TYR A 121 23.07 -26.21 11.86
CA TYR A 121 22.31 -26.58 10.67
C TYR A 121 22.36 -25.45 9.65
N ASP A 122 23.07 -25.76 8.56
CA ASP A 122 22.98 -25.24 7.19
C ASP A 122 23.05 -23.72 6.95
N ASP A 123 23.99 -23.35 6.08
CA ASP A 123 24.44 -22.00 5.71
C ASP A 123 23.42 -21.23 4.82
N SER A 124 22.12 -21.59 4.86
CA SER A 124 21.18 -21.29 3.76
C SER A 124 19.90 -20.54 4.11
N THR A 125 19.61 -20.21 5.37
CA THR A 125 18.35 -19.53 5.74
C THR A 125 18.51 -18.10 6.24
N ASP A 126 19.72 -17.55 6.33
CA ASP A 126 19.90 -16.16 6.80
C ASP A 126 19.31 -15.18 5.79
N ILE A 127 18.30 -14.42 6.23
CA ILE A 127 17.70 -13.39 5.41
C ILE A 127 18.69 -12.24 5.30
N GLY A 128 19.35 -12.15 4.15
CA GLY A 128 20.36 -11.12 3.90
C GLY A 128 19.87 -9.69 4.17
N PHE A 129 20.79 -8.84 4.62
CA PHE A 129 20.52 -7.45 5.02
C PHE A 129 19.67 -6.63 4.01
N HIS A 130 19.89 -6.84 2.71
CA HIS A 130 19.13 -6.15 1.65
C HIS A 130 17.67 -6.61 1.57
N ALA A 131 17.40 -7.90 1.80
CA ALA A 131 16.04 -8.43 1.86
C ALA A 131 15.31 -7.90 3.11
N GLN A 132 15.98 -7.85 4.26
CA GLN A 132 15.43 -7.23 5.47
C GLN A 132 15.08 -5.75 5.24
N SER A 133 15.99 -4.98 4.62
CA SER A 133 15.76 -3.58 4.28
C SER A 133 14.54 -3.40 3.37
N PHE A 134 14.38 -4.28 2.37
CA PHE A 134 13.21 -4.29 1.49
C PHE A 134 11.90 -4.57 2.25
N MET A 135 11.90 -5.57 3.13
CA MET A 135 10.73 -5.91 3.97
C MET A 135 10.35 -4.75 4.91
N ILE A 136 11.33 -4.15 5.58
CA ILE A 136 11.13 -3.00 6.48
C ILE A 136 10.55 -1.80 5.71
N ALA A 137 11.11 -1.49 4.53
CA ALA A 137 10.61 -0.40 3.70
C ALA A 137 9.16 -0.63 3.24
N TYR A 138 8.79 -1.87 2.91
CA TYR A 138 7.40 -2.19 2.55
C TYR A 138 6.45 -2.00 3.74
N LEU A 139 6.81 -2.52 4.92
CA LEU A 139 6.00 -2.37 6.13
C LEU A 139 5.85 -0.88 6.51
N ALA A 140 6.92 -0.08 6.41
CA ALA A 140 6.86 1.36 6.64
C ALA A 140 5.89 2.07 5.68
N ALA A 141 5.94 1.73 4.39
CA ALA A 141 5.04 2.28 3.37
C ALA A 141 3.56 1.93 3.64
N VAL A 142 3.29 0.71 4.11
CA VAL A 142 1.94 0.27 4.50
C VAL A 142 1.45 1.02 5.74
N MET A 143 2.30 1.19 6.75
CA MET A 143 1.97 1.96 7.94
C MET A 143 1.69 3.43 7.59
N GLU A 144 2.51 4.05 6.74
CA GLU A 144 2.27 5.43 6.27
C GLU A 144 0.92 5.56 5.56
N ARG A 145 0.59 4.64 4.63
CA ARG A 145 -0.73 4.65 3.98
C ARG A 145 -1.88 4.56 4.98
N HIS A 146 -1.71 3.82 6.07
CA HIS A 146 -2.75 3.64 7.07
C HIS A 146 -2.87 4.86 8.01
N ASN A 147 -1.75 5.29 8.57
CA ASN A 147 -1.69 6.28 9.66
C ASN A 147 -1.67 7.73 9.14
N ALA A 148 -1.09 7.97 7.96
CA ALA A 148 -0.91 9.29 7.39
C ALA A 148 -1.11 9.25 5.86
N PRO A 149 -2.34 9.00 5.36
CA PRO A 149 -2.59 8.70 3.96
C PRO A 149 -2.29 9.86 2.99
N THR A 150 -2.09 11.09 3.49
CA THR A 150 -1.70 12.27 2.72
C THR A 150 -0.19 12.54 2.71
N ILE A 151 0.60 11.75 3.44
CA ILE A 151 2.07 11.80 3.45
C ILE A 151 2.57 10.64 2.60
N PHE A 152 3.58 10.86 1.75
CA PHE A 152 3.99 9.90 0.72
C PHE A 152 5.43 9.42 0.84
N GLU A 153 6.21 9.89 1.81
CA GLU A 153 7.66 9.72 1.86
C GLU A 153 8.07 8.25 1.85
N LYS A 154 7.46 7.41 2.69
CA LYS A 154 7.77 5.98 2.82
C LYS A 154 7.24 5.16 1.66
N ARG A 155 6.05 5.48 1.15
CA ARG A 155 5.52 4.87 -0.08
C ARG A 155 6.41 5.15 -1.29
N GLU A 156 6.85 6.39 -1.43
CA GLU A 156 7.77 6.82 -2.48
C GLU A 156 9.14 6.15 -2.35
N GLU A 157 9.69 6.10 -1.14
CA GLU A 157 10.94 5.41 -0.81
C GLU A 157 10.86 3.93 -1.19
N PHE A 158 9.78 3.24 -0.80
CA PHE A 158 9.57 1.84 -1.15
C PHE A 158 9.47 1.62 -2.66
N VAL A 159 8.68 2.41 -3.40
CA VAL A 159 8.54 2.21 -4.86
C VAL A 159 9.88 2.40 -5.56
N ARG A 160 10.71 3.35 -5.12
CA ARG A 160 12.08 3.53 -5.64
C ARG A 160 13.00 2.37 -5.29
N LEU A 161 12.91 1.86 -4.05
CA LEU A 161 13.68 0.71 -3.62
C LEU A 161 13.29 -0.52 -4.44
N TRP A 162 11.99 -0.81 -4.52
CA TRP A 162 11.44 -1.87 -5.35
C TRP A 162 11.95 -1.75 -6.78
N LYS A 163 11.85 -0.60 -7.44
CA LYS A 163 12.32 -0.43 -8.83
C LYS A 163 13.80 -0.75 -9.03
N LYS A 164 14.63 -0.51 -8.01
CA LYS A 164 16.10 -0.64 -8.08
C LYS A 164 16.65 -1.96 -7.54
N SER A 165 15.84 -2.74 -6.82
CA SER A 165 16.25 -3.99 -6.20
C SER A 165 15.72 -5.20 -6.96
N ASP A 166 16.44 -6.31 -6.87
CA ASP A 166 16.02 -7.61 -7.39
C ASP A 166 14.90 -8.27 -6.56
N TRP A 167 14.58 -7.68 -5.39
CA TRP A 167 13.56 -8.18 -4.48
C TRP A 167 12.14 -7.87 -4.95
N ASP A 168 11.25 -8.87 -4.89
CA ASP A 168 9.83 -8.70 -5.22
C ASP A 168 8.89 -9.18 -4.10
N LEU A 169 7.62 -8.78 -4.19
CA LEU A 169 6.55 -9.24 -3.33
C LEU A 169 6.14 -10.67 -3.68
N PHE A 170 5.65 -11.42 -2.71
CA PHE A 170 5.00 -12.70 -2.97
C PHE A 170 3.67 -12.45 -3.69
N THR A 171 3.63 -12.73 -4.99
CA THR A 171 2.45 -12.46 -5.85
C THR A 171 1.74 -13.73 -6.31
N GLN A 172 2.48 -14.83 -6.46
CA GLN A 172 1.96 -16.09 -6.98
C GLN A 172 1.73 -17.10 -5.85
N PHE A 173 0.50 -17.61 -5.76
CA PHE A 173 0.13 -18.62 -4.76
C PHE A 173 -0.78 -19.67 -5.38
N ALA A 174 -0.41 -20.94 -5.21
CA ALA A 174 -1.26 -22.07 -5.53
C ALA A 174 -2.51 -22.08 -4.62
N SER A 175 -3.60 -22.69 -5.10
CA SER A 175 -4.86 -22.78 -4.33
C SER A 175 -4.69 -23.44 -2.96
N GLY A 176 -3.82 -24.46 -2.86
CA GLY A 176 -3.48 -25.11 -1.60
C GLY A 176 -2.78 -24.16 -0.62
N GLN A 177 -1.82 -23.38 -1.10
CA GLN A 177 -1.12 -22.37 -0.30
C GLN A 177 -2.07 -21.27 0.17
N LYS A 178 -2.97 -20.77 -0.69
CA LYS A 178 -4.00 -19.79 -0.29
C LYS A 178 -4.91 -20.33 0.82
N LYS A 179 -5.32 -21.60 0.73
CA LYS A 179 -6.14 -22.25 1.76
C LYS A 179 -5.38 -22.37 3.07
N LEU A 180 -4.10 -22.75 3.01
CA LEU A 180 -3.21 -22.84 4.16
C LEU A 180 -3.02 -21.47 4.83
N LEU A 181 -2.63 -20.45 4.07
CA LEU A 181 -2.42 -19.09 4.56
C LEU A 181 -3.69 -18.49 5.17
N LYS A 182 -4.86 -18.76 4.59
CA LYS A 182 -6.13 -18.34 5.17
C LYS A 182 -6.36 -18.96 6.56
N ARG A 183 -6.00 -20.23 6.75
CA ARG A 183 -6.09 -20.91 8.06
C ARG A 183 -5.10 -20.29 9.05
N GLU A 184 -3.84 -20.14 8.66
CA GLU A 184 -2.81 -19.58 9.55
C GLU A 184 -3.10 -18.13 9.94
N MET A 185 -3.64 -17.32 9.04
CA MET A 185 -4.05 -15.96 9.37
C MET A 185 -5.28 -15.91 10.29
N GLY A 186 -6.13 -16.94 10.29
CA GLY A 186 -7.19 -17.08 11.30
C GLY A 186 -6.61 -17.37 12.69
N ARG A 187 -5.65 -18.29 12.77
CA ARG A 187 -4.91 -18.59 14.01
C ARG A 187 -4.20 -17.34 14.56
N LEU A 188 -3.39 -16.69 13.71
CA LEU A 188 -2.66 -15.49 14.10
C LEU A 188 -3.60 -14.35 14.53
N PHE A 189 -4.78 -14.22 13.92
CA PHE A 189 -5.75 -13.22 14.32
C PHE A 189 -6.18 -13.40 15.79
N GLU A 190 -6.52 -14.61 16.19
CA GLU A 190 -6.93 -14.92 17.58
C GLU A 190 -5.77 -14.69 18.56
N GLU A 191 -4.56 -15.09 18.20
CA GLU A 191 -3.36 -14.86 19.02
C GLU A 191 -3.03 -13.37 19.15
N TRP A 192 -3.21 -12.58 18.08
CA TRP A 192 -3.01 -11.14 18.12
C TRP A 192 -4.03 -10.44 19.02
N GLU A 193 -5.29 -10.86 19.07
CA GLU A 193 -6.27 -10.28 20.00
C GLU A 193 -5.79 -10.41 21.45
N VAL A 194 -5.29 -11.60 21.83
CA VAL A 194 -4.73 -11.85 23.17
C VAL A 194 -3.47 -11.02 23.42
N GLU A 195 -2.55 -10.98 22.45
CA GLU A 195 -1.29 -10.25 22.62
C GLU A 195 -1.50 -8.74 22.75
N LEU A 196 -2.44 -8.17 21.98
CA LEU A 196 -2.77 -6.75 22.09
C LEU A 196 -3.44 -6.43 23.43
N ASP A 197 -4.23 -7.35 24.00
CA ASP A 197 -4.80 -7.21 25.35
C ASP A 197 -3.71 -7.24 26.42
N ASN A 198 -2.78 -8.19 26.33
CA ASN A 198 -1.62 -8.27 27.24
C ASN A 198 -0.80 -6.98 27.16
N ALA A 199 -0.52 -6.50 25.95
CA ALA A 199 0.21 -5.26 25.76
C ALA A 199 -0.48 -4.06 26.42
N ILE A 200 -1.80 -3.91 26.29
CA ILE A 200 -2.56 -2.85 26.97
C ILE A 200 -2.44 -2.98 28.50
N GLN A 201 -2.50 -4.20 29.04
CA GLN A 201 -2.39 -4.45 30.48
C GLN A 201 -0.98 -4.12 31.00
N ASP A 202 0.06 -4.51 30.26
CA ASP A 202 1.45 -4.42 30.70
C ASP A 202 2.01 -2.99 30.63
N MET A 203 1.73 -2.24 29.57
CA MET A 203 2.26 -0.87 29.40
C MET A 203 1.24 0.24 29.68
N GLY A 204 -0.03 -0.11 29.81
CA GLY A 204 -1.12 0.86 29.94
C GLY A 204 -1.54 1.49 28.61
N ARG A 205 -2.74 2.07 28.61
CA ARG A 205 -3.40 2.55 27.38
C ARG A 205 -2.62 3.64 26.65
N ALA A 206 -2.05 4.60 27.36
CA ALA A 206 -1.35 5.73 26.75
C ALA A 206 -0.08 5.28 26.01
N GLU A 207 0.71 4.39 26.61
CA GLU A 207 1.92 3.87 25.98
C GLU A 207 1.59 2.91 24.84
N TYR A 208 0.52 2.12 24.98
CA TYR A 208 -0.01 1.29 23.89
C TYR A 208 -0.42 2.13 22.68
N ASP A 209 -1.19 3.21 22.89
CA ASP A 209 -1.65 4.08 21.81
C ASP A 209 -0.47 4.75 21.10
N ARG A 210 0.61 5.05 21.84
CA ARG A 210 1.83 5.65 21.29
C ARG A 210 2.68 4.65 20.50
N ARG A 211 2.87 3.43 21.03
CA ARG A 211 3.87 2.48 20.50
C ARG A 211 3.30 1.35 19.65
N ILE A 212 2.06 0.95 19.88
CA ILE A 212 1.48 -0.26 19.26
C ILE A 212 0.35 0.09 18.31
N ALA A 213 -0.54 1.02 18.68
CA ALA A 213 -1.67 1.39 17.83
C ALA A 213 -1.29 1.71 16.37
N PRO A 214 -0.13 2.33 16.05
CA PRO A 214 0.28 2.54 14.64
C PRO A 214 0.41 1.26 13.79
N PHE A 215 0.62 0.09 14.41
CA PHE A 215 0.69 -1.20 13.72
C PHE A 215 -0.69 -1.83 13.50
N VAL A 216 -1.66 -1.47 14.34
CA VAL A 216 -2.95 -2.15 14.46
C VAL A 216 -3.86 -1.72 13.31
N GLY A 217 -4.36 -2.69 12.53
CA GLY A 217 -5.14 -2.45 11.32
C GLY A 217 -4.29 -2.12 10.08
N SER A 218 -3.01 -1.78 10.26
CA SER A 218 -2.04 -1.58 9.18
C SER A 218 -1.29 -2.89 8.88
N VAL A 219 -0.36 -3.29 9.75
CA VAL A 219 0.52 -4.46 9.62
C VAL A 219 -0.07 -5.67 10.34
N VAL A 220 -0.62 -5.46 11.54
CA VAL A 220 -1.22 -6.52 12.38
C VAL A 220 -2.74 -6.34 12.46
N PRO A 221 -3.52 -7.40 12.74
CA PRO A 221 -4.97 -7.26 12.84
C PRO A 221 -5.38 -6.31 13.97
N GLY A 222 -6.45 -5.57 13.75
CA GLY A 222 -7.19 -4.87 14.81
C GLY A 222 -8.19 -5.76 15.52
N ARG A 223 -8.63 -5.33 16.70
CA ARG A 223 -9.67 -6.04 17.46
C ARG A 223 -11.04 -5.86 16.80
N LYS A 224 -11.91 -6.86 16.95
CA LYS A 224 -13.31 -6.80 16.45
C LYS A 224 -14.13 -5.69 17.13
N ASP A 225 -13.87 -5.41 18.40
CA ASP A 225 -14.59 -4.43 19.23
C ASP A 225 -14.02 -3.01 19.16
N GLN A 226 -12.79 -2.85 18.69
CA GLN A 226 -12.22 -1.56 18.31
C GLN A 226 -12.90 -0.96 17.06
N GLY A 227 -13.86 -1.69 16.48
CA GLY A 227 -14.87 -1.19 15.56
C GLY A 227 -14.29 -0.20 14.60
N LEU A 228 -13.46 -0.68 13.65
CA LEU A 228 -12.87 0.06 12.52
C LEU A 228 -13.19 1.54 12.67
N MET A 229 -12.35 2.30 13.37
CA MET A 229 -12.56 3.73 13.54
C MET A 229 -12.99 4.29 12.19
N ARG A 230 -14.29 4.57 12.10
CA ARG A 230 -14.95 5.15 10.93
C ARG A 230 -14.18 6.43 10.72
N GLU A 231 -13.35 6.46 9.68
CA GLU A 231 -12.67 7.65 9.18
C GLU A 231 -12.26 8.60 10.30
N GLN A 232 -11.17 8.28 11.00
CA GLN A 232 -10.53 9.21 11.92
C GLN A 232 -9.80 10.32 11.14
N GLY A 233 -10.50 10.97 10.22
CA GLY A 233 -10.17 12.31 9.78
C GLY A 233 -10.74 13.30 10.79
N HIS A 234 -10.35 13.23 12.06
CA HIS A 234 -10.58 14.22 13.13
C HIS A 234 -9.92 13.73 14.43
N LEU A 235 -8.59 13.87 14.56
CA LEU A 235 -7.88 13.94 15.84
C LEU A 235 -6.44 14.45 15.64
N CYS A 236 -6.32 15.61 15.01
CA CYS A 236 -5.19 16.51 15.22
C CYS A 236 -5.78 17.90 15.44
N GLY A 237 -6.21 18.15 16.67
CA GLY A 237 -7.02 19.31 17.04
C GLY A 237 -7.11 19.48 18.54
N LEU A 238 -5.96 19.41 19.22
CA LEU A 238 -5.81 19.83 20.61
C LEU A 238 -4.57 20.73 20.71
N MET A 239 -4.61 21.85 19.98
CA MET A 239 -4.03 23.10 20.44
C MET A 239 -5.15 24.14 20.44
N ASP A 240 -5.74 24.29 21.62
CA ASP A 240 -6.75 25.26 21.96
C ASP A 240 -6.06 26.63 22.13
N GLY A 241 -6.49 27.65 21.39
CA GLY A 241 -5.82 28.96 21.42
C GLY A 241 -6.33 30.02 20.46
N MET A 242 -7.55 30.50 20.69
CA MET A 242 -8.04 31.86 20.40
C MET A 242 -7.97 32.40 18.96
N GLY A 243 -9.15 32.51 18.31
CA GLY A 243 -9.33 33.42 17.18
C GLY A 243 -10.48 33.04 16.25
N SER A 244 -11.72 33.14 16.72
CA SER A 244 -12.90 33.04 15.86
C SER A 244 -12.92 34.22 14.88
N GLN A 245 -12.48 33.98 13.64
CA GLN A 245 -12.89 34.76 12.48
C GLN A 245 -13.63 33.80 11.55
N SER A 246 -14.90 34.12 11.32
CA SER A 246 -15.73 33.52 10.28
C SER A 246 -15.13 33.80 8.91
N SER A 247 -14.27 32.90 8.43
CA SER A 247 -13.87 32.86 7.03
C SER A 247 -15.00 32.22 6.23
N GLU A 248 -15.67 33.04 5.42
CA GLU A 248 -16.48 32.58 4.29
C GLU A 248 -15.68 31.55 3.46
N PRO A 249 -16.34 30.58 2.80
CA PRO A 249 -15.64 29.69 1.91
C PRO A 249 -15.03 30.56 0.82
N ALA A 250 -13.71 30.70 0.83
CA ALA A 250 -13.00 31.24 -0.31
C ALA A 250 -13.41 30.36 -1.49
N ASP A 251 -14.14 30.94 -2.44
CA ASP A 251 -14.31 30.38 -3.77
C ASP A 251 -12.88 30.16 -4.28
N LEU A 252 -12.38 28.94 -4.07
CA LEU A 252 -11.18 28.46 -4.72
C LEU A 252 -11.53 28.53 -6.20
N GLU A 253 -11.07 29.60 -6.87
CA GLU A 253 -11.00 29.65 -8.31
C GLU A 253 -10.26 28.39 -8.73
N VAL A 254 -11.04 27.37 -9.08
CA VAL A 254 -10.57 26.15 -9.70
C VAL A 254 -9.77 26.64 -10.90
N SER A 255 -8.45 26.44 -10.87
CA SER A 255 -7.60 26.86 -11.97
C SER A 255 -8.13 26.20 -13.24
N GLU A 256 -8.70 27.01 -14.13
CA GLU A 256 -9.20 26.55 -15.44
C GLU A 256 -8.11 25.80 -16.21
N GLU A 257 -6.83 26.04 -15.90
CA GLU A 257 -5.69 25.30 -16.42
C GLU A 257 -5.71 23.83 -16.00
N ARG A 258 -5.97 23.50 -14.72
CA ARG A 258 -6.04 22.10 -14.23
C ARG A 258 -7.23 21.35 -14.83
N LYS A 259 -8.36 22.06 -14.98
CA LYS A 259 -9.54 21.51 -15.66
C LYS A 259 -9.26 21.24 -17.12
N GLN A 260 -8.64 22.18 -17.83
CA GLN A 260 -8.26 21.99 -19.22
C GLN A 260 -7.27 20.84 -19.37
N GLU A 261 -6.33 20.70 -18.43
CA GLU A 261 -5.38 19.59 -18.40
C GLU A 261 -6.08 18.21 -18.36
N LEU A 262 -7.12 18.06 -17.53
CA LEU A 262 -7.91 16.83 -17.47
C LEU A 262 -8.64 16.54 -18.78
N ILE A 263 -9.22 17.56 -19.41
CA ILE A 263 -9.90 17.42 -20.70
C ILE A 263 -8.91 17.00 -21.78
N ASP A 264 -7.72 17.61 -21.81
CA ASP A 264 -6.66 17.27 -22.76
C ASP A 264 -6.17 15.84 -22.54
N ALA A 265 -5.95 15.44 -21.28
CA ALA A 265 -5.56 14.09 -20.91
C ALA A 265 -6.62 13.04 -21.30
N LEU A 266 -7.90 13.38 -21.15
CA LEU A 266 -9.02 12.54 -21.56
C LEU A 266 -9.06 12.34 -23.08
N CYS A 267 -8.71 13.37 -23.85
CA CYS A 267 -8.66 13.34 -25.31
C CYS A 267 -7.50 12.52 -25.89
N VAL A 268 -6.47 12.16 -25.10
CA VAL A 268 -5.38 11.29 -25.57
C VAL A 268 -5.97 9.94 -26.01
N PRO A 269 -5.80 9.51 -27.27
CA PRO A 269 -6.39 8.27 -27.76
C PRO A 269 -5.92 7.04 -26.98
N LEU A 270 -6.85 6.10 -26.74
CA LEU A 270 -6.50 4.74 -26.35
C LEU A 270 -6.48 3.87 -27.60
N GLU A 271 -5.31 3.39 -28.00
CA GLU A 271 -5.22 2.39 -29.06
C GLU A 271 -6.04 1.13 -28.71
N GLN A 272 -6.51 0.41 -29.73
CA GLN A 272 -7.19 -0.87 -29.53
C GLN A 272 -6.16 -1.89 -29.04
N GLU A 273 -6.54 -2.58 -27.96
CA GLU A 273 -5.72 -3.47 -27.15
C GLU A 273 -4.86 -4.42 -27.98
N ARG A 274 -3.57 -4.13 -28.08
CA ARG A 274 -2.55 -5.18 -28.18
C ARG A 274 -2.02 -5.36 -26.77
N TYR A 275 -2.76 -6.11 -25.95
CA TYR A 275 -2.16 -6.66 -24.75
C TYR A 275 -0.93 -7.43 -25.21
N GLY A 276 0.26 -6.97 -24.80
CA GLY A 276 1.48 -7.71 -25.10
C GLY A 276 1.35 -9.10 -24.51
N ASP A 277 1.86 -10.12 -25.20
CA ASP A 277 1.99 -11.44 -24.60
C ASP A 277 2.76 -11.29 -23.29
N TYR A 278 2.07 -11.55 -22.17
CA TYR A 278 2.59 -11.38 -20.82
C TYR A 278 3.58 -12.48 -20.42
N GLU A 279 3.73 -13.49 -21.26
CA GLU A 279 4.39 -14.75 -20.90
C GLU A 279 5.93 -14.66 -20.89
N ASP A 280 6.53 -13.55 -21.34
CA ASP A 280 7.98 -13.47 -21.58
C ASP A 280 8.72 -12.44 -20.71
N TYR A 281 8.07 -11.90 -19.67
CA TYR A 281 8.73 -11.00 -18.72
C TYR A 281 9.27 -11.81 -17.53
N ASP A 282 10.23 -12.67 -17.81
CA ASP A 282 11.08 -13.29 -16.80
C ASP A 282 12.11 -12.22 -16.37
N GLU A 283 11.63 -11.21 -15.64
CA GLU A 283 12.55 -10.42 -14.83
C GLU A 283 13.06 -11.39 -13.76
N ASP A 284 14.39 -11.54 -13.63
CA ASP A 284 15.09 -12.35 -12.61
C ASP A 284 14.80 -11.82 -11.18
N MET A 285 13.52 -11.76 -10.83
CA MET A 285 12.99 -11.24 -9.59
C MET A 285 12.97 -12.34 -8.57
N THR A 286 13.51 -12.03 -7.40
CA THR A 286 13.62 -12.98 -6.30
C THR A 286 12.78 -12.47 -5.15
N THR A 287 12.00 -13.32 -4.50
CA THR A 287 11.35 -12.96 -3.23
C THR A 287 12.37 -13.00 -2.09
N PRO A 288 12.19 -12.28 -0.97
CA PRO A 288 13.14 -12.26 0.15
C PRO A 288 13.62 -13.64 0.64
N THR A 289 12.79 -14.66 0.47
CA THR A 289 13.08 -16.08 0.69
C THR A 289 12.16 -16.92 -0.19
N ASP A 290 12.37 -18.23 -0.25
CA ASP A 290 11.43 -19.16 -0.84
C ASP A 290 10.05 -19.13 -0.15
N LEU A 291 8.98 -19.25 -0.93
CA LEU A 291 7.61 -19.20 -0.41
C LEU A 291 7.33 -20.31 0.63
N THR A 292 7.95 -21.48 0.49
CA THR A 292 7.83 -22.58 1.45
C THR A 292 8.40 -22.19 2.81
N ASP A 293 9.54 -21.50 2.84
CA ASP A 293 10.18 -21.04 4.07
C ASP A 293 9.38 -19.91 4.70
N ALA A 294 8.91 -18.95 3.89
CA ALA A 294 8.01 -17.90 4.37
C ALA A 294 6.73 -18.46 5.02
N ILE A 295 6.15 -19.52 4.47
CA ILE A 295 5.01 -20.23 5.07
C ILE A 295 5.42 -20.90 6.39
N THR A 296 6.58 -21.54 6.44
CA THR A 296 7.10 -22.18 7.66
C THR A 296 7.26 -21.16 8.78
N TRP A 297 7.82 -19.98 8.49
CA TRP A 297 7.95 -18.87 9.43
C TRP A 297 6.59 -18.40 9.97
N ILE A 298 5.59 -18.20 9.10
CA ILE A 298 4.23 -17.85 9.57
C ILE A 298 3.65 -18.91 10.50
N GLN A 299 3.96 -20.20 10.29
CA GLN A 299 3.43 -21.29 11.11
C GLN A 299 4.10 -21.38 12.49
N SER A 300 5.41 -21.12 12.56
CA SER A 300 6.19 -21.19 13.80
C SER A 300 6.05 -19.93 14.64
N THR A 301 6.06 -18.75 14.03
CA THR A 301 6.13 -17.48 14.74
C THR A 301 4.82 -17.15 15.45
N ARG A 302 4.95 -16.49 16.62
CA ARG A 302 3.84 -16.02 17.46
C ARG A 302 3.80 -14.50 17.54
N PRO A 303 2.62 -13.87 17.74
CA PRO A 303 2.51 -12.42 17.96
C PRO A 303 3.43 -11.87 19.06
N ALA A 304 3.62 -12.61 20.15
CA ALA A 304 4.53 -12.25 21.24
C ALA A 304 6.02 -12.13 20.80
N GLU A 305 6.40 -12.78 19.70
CA GLU A 305 7.73 -12.66 19.09
C GLU A 305 7.78 -11.50 18.07
N ILE A 306 6.69 -11.31 17.31
CA ILE A 306 6.59 -10.28 16.27
C ILE A 306 6.52 -8.87 16.87
N LEU A 307 5.70 -8.69 17.92
CA LEU A 307 5.41 -7.36 18.46
C LEU A 307 6.67 -6.63 18.96
N PRO A 308 7.57 -7.25 19.75
CA PRO A 308 8.83 -6.62 20.14
C PRO A 308 9.71 -6.23 18.94
N VAL A 309 9.74 -7.06 17.90
CA VAL A 309 10.52 -6.78 16.67
C VAL A 309 9.95 -5.56 15.95
N LEU A 310 8.63 -5.48 15.77
CA LEU A 310 7.98 -4.32 15.16
C LEU A 310 8.26 -3.04 15.98
N MET A 311 8.15 -3.10 17.30
CA MET A 311 8.43 -1.97 18.18
C MET A 311 9.90 -1.51 18.14
N ARG A 312 10.84 -2.43 17.87
CA ARG A 312 12.26 -2.14 17.69
C ARG A 312 12.54 -1.49 16.33
N LEU A 313 11.94 -2.01 15.26
CA LEU A 313 12.14 -1.53 13.89
C LEU A 313 11.46 -0.19 13.62
N PHE A 314 10.34 0.07 14.29
CA PHE A 314 9.53 1.28 14.14
C PHE A 314 9.32 1.94 15.51
N PRO A 315 10.35 2.56 16.09
CA PRO A 315 10.24 3.22 17.38
C PRO A 315 9.26 4.38 17.29
N ALA A 316 8.48 4.59 18.37
CA ALA A 316 7.61 5.75 18.47
C ALA A 316 8.45 7.04 18.51
N PRO A 317 7.96 8.15 17.91
CA PRO A 317 8.62 9.45 18.03
C PRO A 317 8.77 9.83 19.51
N GLU A 318 9.90 10.47 19.81
CA GLU A 318 10.19 11.07 21.13
C GLU A 318 9.27 12.26 21.42
#